data_AF-A0A1G6D798-F1
#
_entry.id   AF-A0A1G6D798-F1
#
_cell.length_a   1.000
_cell.length_b   1.000
_cell.length_c   1.000
_cell.angle_alpha   90.00
_cell.angle_beta   90.00
_cell.angle_gamma   90.00
#
_symmetry.space_group_name_H-M   'P 1'
#
loop_
_entity.id
_entity.type
_entity.pdbx_description
1 polymer ?
#
loop_
_entity_poly.entity_id
_entity_poly.type
_entity_poly.pdbx_seq_one_letter_code
_entity_poly.pdbx_strand_id
1 'polypeptide(L)'
;MPMSNYKLYANLIRKPDSSDFNARPCEVEKWIPISHWNFEQIKQNPLKDLDVIKAYKDLMFCDNEANHCIMLLDGFGSDGILVESEGYDYPRYSCFVPNARTLFENSLMTDAERELRGLIRAAADKALEEVFADNEAEIHSADLIDEDEVSRLVKTAIVERLNQHPGINEARCLSPWIPEQPDIDIKTEPLKKIKFYCPLKITQIPEEEVDEWEEYSDDPVDLPSYCALSAAIDINIAIQNYASPCEENRGIMAYLGDRENLGKVYSIFPSVEKMDDDLWGVFECEVYDELDSYELEALRSELSGQASDGWCEGFEQREIETDDCGKLYVSFYGAPNWSMKTEEEINIPDTEVQSLDDGDISM
;
A
#
# COMPACT_ATOMS: atom_id res chain seq x y z
N MET A 1 -23.08 -13.20 3.00
CA MET A 1 -24.01 -12.06 2.81
C MET A 1 -23.17 -10.91 2.28
N PRO A 2 -23.67 -10.06 1.38
CA PRO A 2 -22.91 -8.88 0.95
C PRO A 2 -22.66 -8.00 2.18
N MET A 3 -21.42 -7.57 2.40
CA MET A 3 -21.07 -6.62 3.46
C MET A 3 -21.85 -5.33 3.24
N SER A 4 -22.44 -4.75 4.29
CA SER A 4 -23.12 -3.47 4.17
C SER A 4 -22.08 -2.34 4.09
N ASN A 5 -22.03 -1.62 2.97
CA ASN A 5 -21.18 -0.43 2.82
C ASN A 5 -21.45 0.59 3.96
N TYR A 6 -20.40 1.31 4.39
CA TYR A 6 -20.52 2.31 5.45
C TYR A 6 -21.40 3.47 4.98
N LYS A 7 -22.44 3.81 5.76
CA LYS A 7 -23.39 4.88 5.43
C LYS A 7 -23.11 6.13 6.28
N LEU A 8 -22.98 7.27 5.62
CA LEU A 8 -22.94 8.58 6.28
C LEU A 8 -23.91 9.56 5.61
N TYR A 9 -24.36 10.55 6.37
CA TYR A 9 -25.19 11.65 5.85
C TYR A 9 -24.29 12.83 5.52
N ALA A 10 -24.18 13.18 4.23
CA ALA A 10 -23.45 14.34 3.75
C ALA A 10 -24.33 15.20 2.84
N ASN A 11 -23.97 16.48 2.69
CA ASN A 11 -24.65 17.40 1.79
C ASN A 11 -23.72 17.75 0.61
N LEU A 12 -24.05 17.22 -0.56
CA LEU A 12 -23.32 17.45 -1.82
C LEU A 12 -24.08 18.51 -2.63
N ILE A 13 -23.67 19.79 -2.60
CA ILE A 13 -24.48 20.88 -3.19
C ILE A 13 -23.80 21.54 -4.39
N ARG A 14 -24.47 21.51 -5.55
CA ARG A 14 -24.31 22.49 -6.63
C ARG A 14 -25.66 23.16 -6.92
N LYS A 15 -25.75 24.48 -6.71
CA LYS A 15 -26.95 25.33 -6.92
C LYS A 15 -28.19 24.87 -6.12
N PRO A 16 -28.24 25.14 -4.80
CA PRO A 16 -29.41 24.82 -4.01
C PRO A 16 -30.62 25.60 -4.51
N ASP A 17 -31.73 24.92 -4.78
CA ASP A 17 -33.04 25.55 -4.72
C ASP A 17 -33.66 25.29 -3.34
N SER A 18 -34.71 26.05 -3.01
CA SER A 18 -35.32 26.05 -1.69
C SER A 18 -36.00 24.73 -1.29
N SER A 19 -35.94 23.67 -2.10
CA SER A 19 -36.60 22.40 -1.85
C SER A 19 -35.67 21.24 -1.43
N ASP A 20 -34.34 21.35 -1.59
CA ASP A 20 -33.43 20.20 -1.37
C ASP A 20 -32.21 20.55 -0.47
N PHE A 21 -32.51 20.96 0.77
CA PHE A 21 -31.51 21.08 1.86
C PHE A 21 -31.38 19.80 2.70
N ASN A 22 -31.98 18.69 2.26
CA ASN A 22 -31.94 17.43 3.00
C ASN A 22 -30.68 16.65 2.64
N ALA A 23 -29.93 16.22 3.66
CA ALA A 23 -28.81 15.30 3.46
C ALA A 23 -29.34 14.00 2.83
N ARG A 24 -28.75 13.59 1.70
CA ARG A 24 -29.03 12.30 1.08
C ARG A 24 -28.10 11.23 1.66
N PRO A 25 -28.55 9.97 1.79
CA PRO A 25 -27.66 8.87 2.17
C PRO A 25 -26.51 8.76 1.17
N CYS A 26 -25.28 8.65 1.66
CA CYS A 26 -24.11 8.35 0.84
C CYS A 26 -23.52 7.00 1.28
N GLU A 27 -23.29 6.12 0.32
CA GLU A 27 -22.60 4.85 0.51
C GLU A 27 -21.16 4.99 0.00
N VAL A 28 -20.19 4.62 0.83
CA VAL A 28 -18.77 4.65 0.45
C VAL A 28 -18.42 3.31 -0.20
N GLU A 29 -18.24 3.32 -1.51
CA GLU A 29 -17.86 2.16 -2.32
C GLU A 29 -16.38 1.83 -2.21
N LYS A 30 -15.53 2.84 -2.09
CA LYS A 30 -14.08 2.67 -1.92
C LYS A 30 -13.48 3.76 -1.05
N TRP A 31 -12.61 3.35 -0.13
CA TRP A 31 -11.75 4.23 0.66
C TRP A 31 -10.38 4.27 -0.01
N ILE A 32 -9.93 5.47 -0.39
CA ILE A 32 -8.73 5.64 -1.20
C ILE A 32 -7.82 6.66 -0.51
N PRO A 33 -6.69 6.24 0.05
CA PRO A 33 -5.67 7.17 0.52
C PRO A 33 -5.06 7.94 -0.64
N ILE A 34 -4.81 9.22 -0.43
CA ILE A 34 -4.05 10.05 -1.37
C ILE A 34 -2.96 10.81 -0.63
N SER A 35 -1.92 11.22 -1.34
CA SER A 35 -0.87 12.05 -0.75
C SER A 35 -1.47 13.37 -0.21
N HIS A 36 -0.88 13.90 0.86
CA HIS A 36 -1.31 15.19 1.41
C HIS A 36 -1.26 16.30 0.35
N TRP A 37 -0.25 16.27 -0.52
CA TRP A 37 -0.18 17.19 -1.65
C TRP A 37 -1.39 17.09 -2.58
N ASN A 38 -1.77 15.88 -3.01
CA ASN A 38 -2.96 15.69 -3.85
C ASN A 38 -4.23 16.15 -3.11
N PHE A 39 -4.35 15.86 -1.82
CA PHE A 39 -5.47 16.31 -0.99
C PHE A 39 -5.60 17.85 -0.98
N GLU A 40 -4.49 18.57 -0.78
CA GLU A 40 -4.47 20.04 -0.85
C GLU A 40 -4.77 20.57 -2.27
N GLN A 41 -4.26 19.91 -3.31
CA GLN A 41 -4.51 20.30 -4.69
C GLN A 41 -6.00 20.20 -5.07
N ILE A 42 -6.70 19.16 -4.60
CA ILE A 42 -8.14 19.02 -4.82
C ILE A 42 -8.91 20.21 -4.21
N LYS A 43 -8.53 20.63 -3.01
CA LYS A 43 -9.16 21.79 -2.34
C LYS A 43 -8.89 23.10 -3.08
N GLN A 44 -7.71 23.26 -3.67
CA GLN A 44 -7.34 24.46 -4.42
C GLN A 44 -7.97 24.51 -5.82
N ASN A 45 -8.09 23.36 -6.49
CA ASN A 45 -8.62 23.27 -7.84
C ASN A 45 -9.48 22.00 -8.05
N PRO A 46 -10.73 21.99 -7.56
CA PRO A 46 -11.59 20.80 -7.57
C PRO A 46 -12.12 20.41 -8.96
N LEU A 47 -11.87 21.21 -9.99
CA LEU A 47 -12.26 20.91 -11.38
C LEU A 47 -11.09 20.35 -12.20
N LYS A 48 -9.92 20.16 -11.59
CA LYS A 48 -8.80 19.52 -12.24
C LYS A 48 -9.08 18.02 -12.34
N ASP A 49 -8.83 17.44 -13.50
CA ASP A 49 -8.87 15.99 -13.68
C ASP A 49 -7.83 15.31 -12.78
N LEU A 50 -8.21 14.17 -12.22
CA LEU A 50 -7.42 13.40 -11.26
C LEU A 50 -7.41 11.93 -11.66
N ASP A 51 -6.23 11.34 -11.74
CA ASP A 51 -6.07 9.93 -12.12
C ASP A 51 -6.83 8.99 -11.16
N VAL A 52 -6.88 9.34 -9.87
CA VAL A 52 -7.66 8.59 -8.87
C VAL A 52 -9.17 8.61 -9.17
N ILE A 53 -9.71 9.71 -9.70
CA ILE A 53 -11.13 9.78 -10.07
C ILE A 53 -11.35 9.02 -11.37
N LYS A 54 -10.48 9.21 -12.37
CA LYS A 54 -10.52 8.49 -13.65
C LYS A 54 -10.51 6.96 -13.43
N ALA A 55 -9.68 6.46 -12.51
CA ALA A 55 -9.55 5.04 -12.20
C ALA A 55 -10.79 4.42 -11.53
N TYR A 56 -11.56 5.22 -10.77
CA TYR A 56 -12.66 4.71 -9.94
C TYR A 56 -14.03 5.33 -10.23
N LYS A 57 -14.18 6.08 -11.33
CA LYS A 57 -15.45 6.72 -11.72
C LYS A 57 -16.61 5.75 -11.88
N ASP A 58 -16.34 4.52 -12.31
CA ASP A 58 -17.38 3.50 -12.51
C ASP A 58 -17.96 2.98 -11.19
N LEU A 59 -17.32 3.25 -10.05
CA LEU A 59 -17.87 2.97 -8.72
C LEU A 59 -18.83 4.05 -8.24
N MET A 60 -18.83 5.23 -8.86
CA MET A 60 -19.65 6.37 -8.44
C MET A 60 -20.91 6.48 -9.30
N PHE A 61 -22.08 6.52 -8.65
CA PHE A 61 -23.36 6.71 -9.31
C PHE A 61 -24.44 7.16 -8.31
N CYS A 62 -25.60 7.58 -8.82
CA CYS A 62 -26.77 7.89 -7.99
C CYS A 62 -27.90 6.92 -8.36
N ASP A 63 -28.50 6.30 -7.36
CA ASP A 63 -29.74 5.55 -7.51
C ASP A 63 -30.91 6.23 -6.75
N ASN A 64 -32.01 5.51 -6.56
CA ASN A 64 -33.19 6.06 -5.87
C ASN A 64 -33.05 6.11 -4.34
N GLU A 65 -32.08 5.39 -3.77
CA GLU A 65 -31.90 5.21 -2.32
C GLU A 65 -30.70 5.99 -1.78
N ALA A 66 -29.59 6.05 -2.53
CA ALA A 66 -28.34 6.66 -2.09
C ALA A 66 -27.48 7.22 -3.24
N ASN A 67 -26.52 8.06 -2.85
CA ASN A 67 -25.37 8.36 -3.69
C ASN A 67 -24.25 7.36 -3.38
N HIS A 68 -23.74 6.68 -4.39
CA HIS A 68 -22.59 5.81 -4.31
C HIS A 68 -21.34 6.64 -4.60
N CYS A 69 -20.45 6.71 -3.63
CA CYS A 69 -19.34 7.65 -3.58
C CYS A 69 -18.03 6.91 -3.29
N ILE A 70 -16.90 7.55 -3.61
CA ILE A 70 -15.60 7.17 -3.04
C ILE A 70 -15.21 8.16 -1.93
N MET A 71 -14.41 7.69 -0.97
CA MET A 71 -13.80 8.53 0.07
C MET A 71 -12.31 8.67 -0.20
N LEU A 72 -11.85 9.88 -0.52
CA LEU A 72 -10.44 10.22 -0.59
C LEU A 72 -9.93 10.57 0.81
N LEU A 73 -9.01 9.78 1.37
CA LEU A 73 -8.43 10.01 2.70
C LEU A 73 -7.10 10.76 2.59
N ASP A 74 -6.89 11.77 3.44
CA ASP A 74 -5.59 12.43 3.53
C ASP A 74 -4.54 11.47 4.12
N GLY A 75 -3.43 11.29 3.41
CA GLY A 75 -2.31 10.44 3.83
C GLY A 75 -1.54 10.98 5.05
N PHE A 76 -1.65 12.27 5.38
CA PHE A 76 -1.03 12.86 6.58
C PHE A 76 -2.05 13.24 7.66
N GLY A 77 -3.27 13.59 7.26
CA GLY A 77 -4.35 14.03 8.15
C GLY A 77 -5.32 12.93 8.59
N SER A 78 -6.31 13.33 9.39
CA SER A 78 -7.47 12.49 9.74
C SER A 78 -8.68 12.74 8.84
N ASP A 79 -8.60 13.73 7.95
CA ASP A 79 -9.73 14.22 7.16
C ASP A 79 -9.86 13.50 5.80
N GLY A 80 -10.99 13.69 5.15
CA GLY A 80 -11.28 13.10 3.86
C GLY A 80 -12.12 14.00 2.96
N ILE A 81 -12.25 13.62 1.70
CA ILE A 81 -13.15 14.22 0.72
C ILE A 81 -14.01 13.10 0.14
N LEU A 82 -15.31 13.17 0.39
CA LEU A 82 -16.28 12.28 -0.25
C LEU A 82 -16.54 12.79 -1.66
N VAL A 83 -16.53 11.91 -2.66
CA VAL A 83 -16.66 12.26 -4.07
C VAL A 83 -17.71 11.41 -4.77
N GLU A 84 -18.53 12.06 -5.59
CA GLU A 84 -19.33 11.47 -6.66
C GLU A 84 -19.01 12.25 -7.95
N SER A 85 -18.64 11.54 -9.02
CA SER A 85 -18.09 12.18 -10.23
C SER A 85 -19.11 12.41 -11.33
N GLU A 86 -20.25 11.73 -11.32
CA GLU A 86 -21.22 11.65 -12.42
C GLU A 86 -20.56 11.21 -13.74
N GLY A 87 -19.52 10.37 -13.67
CA GLY A 87 -18.74 9.87 -14.81
C GLY A 87 -17.65 10.81 -15.34
N TYR A 88 -17.35 11.92 -14.65
CA TYR A 88 -16.25 12.82 -14.99
C TYR A 88 -14.92 12.38 -14.36
N ASP A 89 -13.81 12.88 -14.89
CA ASP A 89 -12.47 12.58 -14.37
C ASP A 89 -12.04 13.53 -13.23
N TYR A 90 -12.96 14.38 -12.74
CA TYR A 90 -12.76 15.30 -11.62
C TYR A 90 -13.88 15.17 -10.58
N PRO A 91 -13.68 15.60 -9.31
CA PRO A 91 -14.65 15.42 -8.23
C PRO A 91 -15.85 16.38 -8.33
N ARG A 92 -16.72 16.12 -9.30
CA ARG A 92 -17.84 16.98 -9.69
C ARG A 92 -18.79 17.29 -8.54
N TYR A 93 -19.14 16.30 -7.73
CA TYR A 93 -19.79 16.48 -6.44
C TYR A 93 -18.82 16.04 -5.35
N SER A 94 -18.52 16.93 -4.42
CA SER A 94 -17.62 16.61 -3.32
C SER A 94 -18.02 17.28 -2.02
N CYS A 95 -17.67 16.63 -0.91
CA CYS A 95 -17.88 17.13 0.44
C CYS A 95 -16.62 16.88 1.26
N PHE A 96 -16.13 17.91 1.95
CA PHE A 96 -15.09 17.74 2.95
C PHE A 96 -15.66 17.02 4.18
N VAL A 97 -15.00 15.95 4.61
CA VAL A 97 -15.41 15.11 5.74
C VAL A 97 -14.33 15.19 6.82
N PRO A 98 -14.55 15.94 7.90
CA PRO A 98 -13.59 15.98 8.99
C PRO A 98 -13.53 14.63 9.72
N ASN A 99 -12.33 14.23 10.17
CA ASN A 99 -12.09 12.95 10.85
C ASN A 99 -12.58 11.71 10.07
N ALA A 100 -12.51 11.74 8.74
CA ALA A 100 -12.87 10.62 7.87
C ALA A 100 -12.10 9.33 8.22
N ARG A 101 -10.86 9.41 8.71
CA ARG A 101 -10.07 8.24 9.14
C ARG A 101 -10.75 7.45 10.28
N THR A 102 -11.41 8.13 11.21
CA THR A 102 -12.21 7.45 12.25
C THR A 102 -13.43 6.76 11.64
N LEU A 103 -14.03 7.32 10.58
CA LEU A 103 -15.13 6.66 9.87
C LEU A 103 -14.62 5.40 9.14
N PHE A 104 -13.44 5.48 8.53
CA PHE A 104 -12.77 4.33 7.92
C PHE A 104 -12.50 3.23 8.96
N GLU A 105 -11.87 3.56 10.09
CA GLU A 105 -11.62 2.60 11.18
C GLU A 105 -12.92 1.94 11.68
N ASN A 106 -13.99 2.72 11.85
CA ASN A 106 -15.28 2.19 12.25
C ASN A 106 -15.93 1.29 11.19
N SER A 107 -15.62 1.52 9.91
CA SER A 107 -16.08 0.67 8.81
C SER A 107 -15.42 -0.70 8.81
N LEU A 108 -14.19 -0.80 9.33
CA LEU A 108 -13.46 -2.05 9.52
C LEU A 108 -13.91 -2.80 10.79
N MET A 109 -14.59 -2.11 11.72
CA MET A 109 -14.95 -2.70 13.00
C MET A 109 -15.93 -3.88 12.82
N THR A 110 -15.59 -5.03 13.39
CA THR A 110 -16.37 -6.25 13.24
C THR A 110 -17.54 -6.33 14.23
N ASP A 111 -18.49 -7.23 14.02
CA ASP A 111 -19.61 -7.42 14.94
C ASP A 111 -19.14 -7.98 16.29
N ALA A 112 -18.18 -8.90 16.29
CA ALA A 112 -17.57 -9.38 17.52
C ALA A 112 -16.79 -8.29 18.28
N GLU A 113 -16.11 -7.36 17.58
CA GLU A 113 -15.47 -6.20 18.23
C GLU A 113 -16.51 -5.28 18.88
N ARG A 114 -17.66 -5.05 18.21
CA ARG A 114 -18.80 -4.29 18.77
C ARG A 114 -19.36 -4.95 20.02
N GLU A 115 -19.56 -6.26 19.98
CA GLU A 115 -20.08 -7.04 21.10
C GLU A 115 -19.12 -7.04 22.29
N LEU A 116 -17.82 -7.25 22.04
CA LEU A 116 -16.77 -7.18 23.07
C LEU A 116 -16.74 -5.82 23.75
N ARG A 117 -16.84 -4.73 22.98
CA ARG A 117 -16.96 -3.37 23.52
C ARG A 117 -18.22 -3.21 24.39
N GLY A 118 -19.32 -3.84 24.00
CA GLY A 118 -20.56 -3.91 24.78
C GLY A 118 -20.36 -4.62 26.12
N LEU A 119 -19.67 -5.76 26.14
CA LEU A 119 -19.36 -6.51 27.37
C LEU A 119 -18.52 -5.69 28.34
N ILE A 120 -17.46 -5.03 27.85
CA ILE A 120 -16.60 -4.16 28.68
C ILE A 120 -17.43 -3.05 29.33
N ARG A 121 -18.37 -2.46 28.57
CA ARG A 121 -19.24 -1.41 29.08
C ARG A 121 -20.20 -1.93 30.16
N ALA A 122 -20.83 -3.06 29.91
CA ALA A 122 -21.75 -3.69 30.87
C ALA A 122 -21.03 -4.10 32.17
N ALA A 123 -19.80 -4.60 32.05
CA ALA A 123 -18.96 -4.93 33.20
C ALA A 123 -18.61 -3.69 34.04
N ALA A 124 -18.27 -2.58 33.40
CA ALA A 124 -18.00 -1.32 34.09
C ALA A 124 -19.25 -0.78 34.80
N ASP A 125 -20.42 -0.83 34.14
CA ASP A 125 -21.69 -0.40 34.72
C ASP A 125 -22.05 -1.25 35.95
N LYS A 126 -21.87 -2.58 35.87
CA LYS A 126 -22.07 -3.50 37.00
C LYS A 126 -21.13 -3.20 38.17
N ALA A 127 -19.85 -2.98 37.90
CA ALA A 127 -18.87 -2.65 38.93
C ALA A 127 -19.23 -1.32 39.64
N LEU A 128 -19.72 -0.33 38.90
CA LEU A 128 -20.22 0.91 39.47
C LEU A 128 -21.43 0.69 40.37
N GLU A 129 -22.41 -0.12 39.93
CA GLU A 129 -23.58 -0.45 40.73
C GLU A 129 -23.20 -1.10 42.07
N GLU A 130 -22.25 -2.03 42.08
CA GLU A 130 -21.77 -2.70 43.28
C GLU A 130 -21.08 -1.73 44.25
N VAL A 131 -20.17 -0.88 43.75
CA VAL A 131 -19.46 0.12 44.56
C VAL A 131 -20.41 1.17 45.14
N PHE A 132 -21.44 1.57 44.41
CA PHE A 132 -22.44 2.51 44.92
C PHE A 132 -23.44 1.87 45.89
N ALA A 133 -23.63 0.54 45.84
CA ALA A 133 -24.45 -0.19 46.80
C ALA A 133 -23.69 -0.46 48.10
N ASP A 134 -22.38 -0.72 48.03
CA ASP A 134 -21.50 -0.93 49.17
C ASP A 134 -20.13 -0.27 48.95
N ASN A 135 -19.81 0.71 49.79
CA ASN A 135 -18.55 1.46 49.70
C ASN A 135 -17.30 0.62 50.04
N GLU A 136 -17.48 -0.58 50.61
CA GLU A 136 -16.40 -1.54 50.88
C GLU A 136 -16.43 -2.73 49.91
N ALA A 137 -17.18 -2.66 48.81
CA ALA A 137 -17.27 -3.73 47.82
C ALA A 137 -15.89 -4.11 47.25
N GLU A 138 -15.59 -5.41 47.26
CA GLU A 138 -14.44 -6.00 46.58
C GLU A 138 -14.88 -6.48 45.18
N ILE A 139 -14.25 -5.95 44.13
CA ILE A 139 -14.57 -6.30 42.74
C ILE A 139 -13.56 -7.33 42.22
N HIS A 140 -14.05 -8.47 41.76
CA HIS A 140 -13.24 -9.47 41.05
C HIS A 140 -13.62 -9.53 39.56
N SER A 141 -12.63 -9.66 38.68
CA SER A 141 -12.87 -9.73 37.22
C SER A 141 -13.79 -10.88 36.82
N ALA A 142 -13.67 -12.03 37.50
CA ALA A 142 -14.50 -13.21 37.27
C ALA A 142 -16.00 -12.98 37.56
N ASP A 143 -16.34 -12.00 38.40
CA ASP A 143 -17.73 -11.64 38.69
C ASP A 143 -18.29 -10.66 37.66
N LEU A 144 -17.42 -9.93 36.95
CA LEU A 144 -17.82 -8.91 35.99
C LEU A 144 -17.96 -9.43 34.56
N ILE A 145 -17.09 -10.37 34.17
CA ILE A 145 -16.96 -10.80 32.77
C ILE A 145 -16.78 -12.32 32.70
N ASP A 146 -17.49 -12.95 31.76
CA ASP A 146 -17.28 -14.34 31.38
C ASP A 146 -16.02 -14.46 30.50
N GLU A 147 -14.96 -15.07 31.03
CA GLU A 147 -13.68 -15.24 30.33
C GLU A 147 -13.80 -16.12 29.07
N ASP A 148 -14.67 -17.13 29.09
CA ASP A 148 -14.89 -18.01 27.95
C ASP A 148 -15.58 -17.23 26.81
N GLU A 149 -16.52 -16.35 27.16
CA GLU A 149 -17.20 -15.50 26.19
C GLU A 149 -16.26 -14.45 25.59
N VAL A 150 -15.39 -13.84 26.39
CA VAL A 150 -14.36 -12.93 25.87
C VAL A 150 -13.43 -13.65 24.91
N SER A 151 -12.95 -14.83 25.29
CA SER A 151 -12.08 -15.66 24.45
C SER A 151 -12.75 -15.99 23.11
N ARG A 152 -14.04 -16.37 23.15
CA ARG A 152 -14.85 -16.63 21.96
C ARG A 152 -14.95 -15.39 21.06
N LEU A 153 -15.26 -14.22 21.64
CA LEU A 153 -15.41 -12.98 20.89
C LEU A 153 -14.11 -12.50 20.27
N VAL A 154 -12.98 -12.60 20.99
CA VAL A 154 -11.67 -12.25 20.46
C VAL A 154 -11.32 -13.12 19.25
N LYS A 155 -11.52 -14.44 19.34
CA LYS A 155 -11.30 -15.36 18.21
C LYS A 155 -12.20 -15.04 17.03
N THR A 156 -13.47 -14.74 17.31
CA THR A 156 -14.46 -14.37 16.28
C THR A 156 -14.06 -13.06 15.59
N ALA A 157 -13.65 -12.04 16.35
CA ALA A 157 -13.17 -10.77 15.81
C ALA A 157 -11.94 -10.94 14.92
N ILE A 158 -10.97 -11.76 15.34
CA ILE A 158 -9.80 -12.09 14.51
C ILE A 158 -10.23 -12.73 13.19
N VAL A 159 -11.12 -13.72 13.23
CA VAL A 159 -11.64 -14.40 12.03
C VAL A 159 -12.41 -13.45 11.12
N GLU A 160 -13.29 -12.62 11.67
CA GLU A 160 -14.05 -11.62 10.92
C GLU A 160 -13.10 -10.63 10.22
N ARG A 161 -12.08 -10.15 10.93
CA ARG A 161 -11.07 -9.22 10.40
C ARG A 161 -10.19 -9.87 9.33
N LEU A 162 -9.77 -11.12 9.53
CA LEU A 162 -9.04 -11.88 8.51
C LEU A 162 -9.88 -12.02 7.24
N ASN A 163 -11.17 -12.33 7.36
CA ASN A 163 -12.07 -12.45 6.21
C ASN A 163 -12.38 -11.12 5.50
N GLN A 164 -12.07 -9.97 6.11
CA GLN A 164 -12.12 -8.67 5.45
C GLN A 164 -10.82 -8.34 4.68
N HIS A 165 -9.73 -9.05 4.97
CA HIS A 165 -8.46 -8.80 4.34
C HIS A 165 -8.46 -9.37 2.90
N PRO A 166 -8.17 -8.57 1.87
CA PRO A 166 -8.31 -9.00 0.47
C PRO A 166 -7.42 -10.20 0.07
N GLY A 167 -6.31 -10.44 0.78
CA GLY A 167 -5.46 -11.61 0.58
C GLY A 167 -5.91 -12.91 1.26
N ILE A 168 -7.04 -12.91 1.98
CA ILE A 168 -7.56 -14.09 2.70
C ILE A 168 -8.81 -14.61 1.97
N ASN A 169 -8.80 -15.89 1.60
CA ASN A 169 -9.94 -16.54 0.95
C ASN A 169 -11.02 -16.93 1.98
N GLU A 170 -10.59 -17.53 3.09
CA GLU A 170 -11.46 -18.00 4.16
C GLU A 170 -10.65 -18.14 5.45
N ALA A 171 -11.13 -17.55 6.53
CA ALA A 171 -10.69 -17.84 7.89
C ALA A 171 -11.88 -18.37 8.71
N ARG A 172 -11.65 -19.36 9.58
CA ARG A 172 -12.70 -19.90 10.47
C ARG A 172 -12.13 -20.43 11.78
N CYS A 173 -12.91 -20.28 12.85
CA CYS A 173 -12.63 -20.93 14.12
C CYS A 173 -12.82 -22.44 14.00
N LEU A 174 -11.88 -23.22 14.51
CA LEU A 174 -11.98 -24.67 14.59
C LEU A 174 -12.72 -25.09 15.87
N SER A 175 -13.67 -26.00 15.74
CA SER A 175 -14.46 -26.54 16.83
C SER A 175 -14.79 -28.02 16.59
N PRO A 176 -14.72 -28.90 17.63
CA PRO A 176 -14.32 -28.59 19.01
C PRO A 176 -12.82 -28.28 19.12
N TRP A 177 -12.41 -27.65 20.23
CA TRP A 177 -10.99 -27.46 20.54
C TRP A 177 -10.27 -28.81 20.71
N ILE A 178 -9.13 -28.96 20.05
CA ILE A 178 -8.29 -30.15 20.12
C ILE A 178 -6.88 -29.71 20.53
N PRO A 179 -6.27 -30.30 21.59
CA PRO A 179 -4.90 -29.99 21.97
C PRO A 179 -3.93 -30.10 20.79
N GLU A 180 -2.96 -29.18 20.72
CA GLU A 180 -1.91 -29.12 19.70
C GLU A 180 -2.40 -28.83 18.26
N GLN A 181 -3.69 -28.59 18.07
CA GLN A 181 -4.23 -28.04 16.82
C GLN A 181 -4.36 -26.52 16.91
N PRO A 182 -4.19 -25.80 15.78
CA PRO A 182 -4.49 -24.38 15.74
C PRO A 182 -5.98 -24.14 16.00
N ASP A 183 -6.29 -23.01 16.63
CA ASP A 183 -7.68 -22.60 16.91
C ASP A 183 -8.38 -22.00 15.67
N ILE A 184 -7.61 -21.58 14.68
CA ILE A 184 -8.08 -20.90 13.47
C ILE A 184 -7.47 -21.58 12.24
N ASP A 185 -8.33 -21.92 11.29
CA ASP A 185 -7.97 -22.41 9.95
C ASP A 185 -8.05 -21.22 8.98
N ILE A 186 -6.97 -20.98 8.24
CA ILE A 186 -6.84 -19.86 7.30
C ILE A 186 -6.47 -20.43 5.92
N LYS A 187 -7.20 -20.01 4.90
CA LYS A 187 -6.96 -20.31 3.50
C LYS A 187 -6.63 -19.03 2.75
N THR A 188 -5.57 -19.08 1.97
CA THR A 188 -5.07 -18.00 1.12
C THR A 188 -4.75 -18.58 -0.26
N GLU A 189 -4.81 -17.75 -1.29
CA GLU A 189 -4.12 -18.07 -2.55
C GLU A 189 -2.60 -17.85 -2.41
N PRO A 190 -1.79 -18.50 -3.26
CA PRO A 190 -0.39 -18.13 -3.42
C PRO A 190 -0.26 -16.67 -3.88
N LEU A 191 0.76 -15.99 -3.38
CA LEU A 191 1.07 -14.63 -3.81
C LEU A 191 1.44 -14.63 -5.30
N LYS A 192 0.96 -13.61 -6.02
CA LYS A 192 1.32 -13.32 -7.41
C LYS A 192 2.60 -12.49 -7.42
N LYS A 193 3.48 -12.74 -8.39
CA LYS A 193 4.73 -12.00 -8.55
C LYS A 193 4.61 -10.93 -9.63
N ILE A 194 5.11 -9.74 -9.34
CA ILE A 194 5.24 -8.64 -10.28
C ILE A 194 6.69 -8.15 -10.18
N LYS A 195 7.38 -8.03 -11.31
CA LYS A 195 8.73 -7.49 -11.36
C LYS A 195 8.74 -6.12 -12.01
N PHE A 196 9.45 -5.20 -11.36
CA PHE A 196 9.81 -3.91 -11.94
C PHE A 196 11.30 -3.90 -12.22
N TYR A 197 11.64 -3.44 -13.41
CA TYR A 197 13.00 -3.35 -13.90
C TYR A 197 13.37 -1.88 -14.06
N CYS A 198 14.58 -1.52 -13.65
CA CYS A 198 15.16 -0.21 -13.86
C CYS A 198 16.60 -0.32 -14.38
N PRO A 199 17.03 0.62 -15.25
CA PRO A 199 18.43 0.68 -15.65
C PRO A 199 19.33 1.00 -14.45
N LEU A 200 20.48 0.33 -14.37
CA LEU A 200 21.48 0.57 -13.33
C LEU A 200 22.52 1.58 -13.80
N LYS A 201 23.10 2.32 -12.85
CA LYS A 201 24.39 2.98 -13.04
C LYS A 201 25.42 2.29 -12.16
N ILE A 202 26.39 1.63 -12.78
CA ILE A 202 27.45 0.91 -12.07
C ILE A 202 28.75 1.64 -12.34
N THR A 203 29.44 2.03 -11.28
CA THR A 203 30.73 2.71 -11.38
C THR A 203 31.81 1.91 -10.70
N GLN A 204 33.00 1.93 -11.28
CA GLN A 204 34.21 1.32 -10.72
C GLN A 204 35.17 2.42 -10.28
N ILE A 205 35.85 2.21 -9.15
CA ILE A 205 37.06 2.97 -8.81
C ILE A 205 38.26 2.12 -9.26
N PRO A 206 39.10 2.60 -10.19
CA PRO A 206 40.28 1.86 -10.65
C PRO A 206 41.22 1.53 -9.48
N GLU A 207 41.67 0.28 -9.39
CA GLU A 207 42.71 -0.09 -8.42
C GLU A 207 44.08 0.48 -8.84
N GLU A 208 44.92 0.78 -7.85
CA GLU A 208 46.20 1.49 -7.95
C GLU A 208 47.29 0.79 -8.80
N GLU A 209 47.11 0.52 -10.09
CA GLU A 209 48.23 0.09 -10.95
C GLU A 209 48.07 0.49 -12.43
N VAL A 210 48.56 1.67 -12.85
CA VAL A 210 49.54 1.82 -13.97
C VAL A 210 50.25 3.19 -13.98
N ASP A 211 51.58 3.14 -14.13
CA ASP A 211 52.58 4.16 -14.52
C ASP A 211 52.69 5.51 -13.76
N GLU A 212 53.93 5.81 -13.33
CA GLU A 212 54.35 6.98 -12.51
C GLU A 212 54.13 8.37 -13.15
N TRP A 213 53.35 8.47 -14.24
CA TRP A 213 53.24 9.67 -15.08
C TRP A 213 51.80 10.13 -15.41
N GLU A 214 50.76 9.43 -14.95
CA GLU A 214 49.37 9.90 -15.10
C GLU A 214 48.84 10.57 -13.81
N GLU A 215 48.12 11.67 -13.98
CA GLU A 215 47.48 12.41 -12.89
C GLU A 215 46.30 11.57 -12.37
N TYR A 216 46.43 11.06 -11.14
CA TYR A 216 45.39 10.27 -10.47
C TYR A 216 44.07 11.02 -10.47
N SER A 217 43.01 10.30 -10.85
CA SER A 217 41.64 10.71 -10.64
C SER A 217 40.96 9.59 -9.86
N ASP A 218 40.58 9.89 -8.61
CA ASP A 218 39.68 9.05 -7.81
C ASP A 218 38.23 9.13 -8.35
N ASP A 219 38.03 9.65 -9.56
CA ASP A 219 36.70 9.84 -10.11
C ASP A 219 36.13 8.48 -10.52
N PRO A 220 34.92 8.12 -10.06
CA PRO A 220 34.26 6.88 -10.46
C PRO A 220 34.05 6.87 -11.98
N VAL A 221 34.42 5.76 -12.62
CA VAL A 221 34.23 5.55 -14.06
C VAL A 221 33.09 4.57 -14.27
N ASP A 222 32.22 4.84 -15.26
CA ASP A 222 31.13 3.92 -15.61
C ASP A 222 31.70 2.55 -16.03
N LEU A 223 31.17 1.48 -15.44
CA LEU A 223 31.58 0.12 -15.73
C LEU A 223 30.99 -0.31 -17.09
N PRO A 224 31.81 -0.85 -18.03
CA PRO A 224 31.29 -1.38 -19.28
C PRO A 224 30.28 -2.53 -19.05
N SER A 225 29.20 -2.59 -19.83
CA SER A 225 28.11 -3.58 -19.64
C SER A 225 28.60 -5.04 -19.60
N TYR A 226 29.60 -5.40 -20.41
CA TYR A 226 30.15 -6.77 -20.39
C TYR A 226 30.82 -7.14 -19.05
N CYS A 227 31.42 -6.17 -18.35
CA CYS A 227 31.97 -6.34 -17.01
C CYS A 227 30.86 -6.37 -15.94
N ALA A 228 29.82 -5.54 -16.10
CA ALA A 228 28.66 -5.56 -15.22
C ALA A 228 27.99 -6.95 -15.17
N LEU A 229 27.93 -7.63 -16.32
CA LEU A 229 27.36 -8.97 -16.41
C LEU A 229 28.11 -10.02 -15.57
N SER A 230 29.44 -9.92 -15.39
CA SER A 230 30.17 -10.85 -14.50
C SER A 230 29.88 -10.58 -13.03
N ALA A 231 29.66 -9.32 -12.64
CA ALA A 231 29.45 -8.88 -11.26
C ALA A 231 28.05 -9.20 -10.69
N ALA A 232 27.10 -9.68 -11.51
CA ALA A 232 25.71 -9.89 -11.09
C ALA A 232 25.54 -10.76 -9.83
N ILE A 233 26.40 -11.78 -9.66
CA ILE A 233 26.35 -12.66 -8.47
C ILE A 233 26.82 -11.89 -7.24
N ASP A 234 27.96 -11.22 -7.33
CA ASP A 234 28.55 -10.46 -6.21
C ASP A 234 27.62 -9.32 -5.76
N ILE A 235 26.99 -8.63 -6.71
CA ILE A 235 26.01 -7.58 -6.43
C ILE A 235 24.81 -8.15 -5.68
N ASN A 236 24.24 -9.28 -6.11
CA ASN A 236 23.13 -9.92 -5.40
C ASN A 236 23.52 -10.40 -3.99
N ILE A 237 24.76 -10.88 -3.80
CA ILE A 237 25.28 -11.22 -2.46
C ILE A 237 25.39 -9.95 -1.60
N ALA A 238 25.90 -8.86 -2.15
CA ALA A 238 25.99 -7.58 -1.44
C ALA A 238 24.60 -7.05 -1.02
N ILE A 239 23.60 -7.14 -1.91
CA ILE A 239 22.21 -6.79 -1.62
C ILE A 239 21.67 -7.62 -0.45
N GLN A 240 21.88 -8.93 -0.47
CA GLN A 240 21.44 -9.83 0.62
C GLN A 240 22.13 -9.51 1.96
N ASN A 241 23.43 -9.20 1.92
CA ASN A 241 24.19 -8.84 3.12
C ASN A 241 23.83 -7.45 3.67
N TYR A 242 23.32 -6.55 2.83
CA TYR A 242 22.88 -5.22 3.24
C TYR A 242 21.50 -5.24 3.91
N ALA A 243 20.65 -6.22 3.57
CA ALA A 243 19.31 -6.36 4.14
C ALA A 243 19.34 -6.51 5.67
N SER A 244 18.46 -5.77 6.36
CA SER A 244 18.31 -5.85 7.82
C SER A 244 17.38 -7.00 8.24
N PRO A 245 17.45 -7.50 9.50
CA PRO A 245 16.59 -8.58 9.97
C PRO A 245 15.08 -8.30 9.86
N CYS A 246 14.64 -7.04 9.92
CA CYS A 246 13.23 -6.69 9.73
C CYS A 246 12.74 -6.90 8.29
N GLU A 247 13.64 -7.05 7.32
CA GLU A 247 13.35 -7.28 5.90
C GLU A 247 13.14 -8.76 5.58
N GLU A 248 13.39 -9.69 6.51
CA GLU A 248 13.42 -11.15 6.26
C GLU A 248 12.19 -11.66 5.49
N ASN A 249 11.00 -11.19 5.86
CA ASN A 249 9.73 -11.69 5.29
C ASN A 249 9.07 -10.72 4.29
N ARG A 250 9.42 -9.43 4.32
CA ARG A 250 8.75 -8.38 3.55
C ARG A 250 9.69 -7.56 2.65
N GLY A 251 10.99 -7.81 2.73
CA GLY A 251 12.00 -6.97 2.08
C GLY A 251 11.86 -5.51 2.51
N ILE A 252 12.04 -4.58 1.57
CA ILE A 252 11.95 -3.14 1.86
C ILE A 252 10.55 -2.68 2.24
N MET A 253 9.50 -3.49 1.96
CA MET A 253 8.14 -3.22 2.40
C MET A 253 8.03 -3.12 3.94
N ALA A 254 8.98 -3.69 4.68
CA ALA A 254 9.09 -3.52 6.14
C ALA A 254 9.24 -2.05 6.58
N TYR A 255 9.79 -1.18 5.73
CA TYR A 255 9.96 0.26 6.00
C TYR A 255 8.82 1.11 5.46
N LEU A 256 8.11 0.60 4.45
CA LEU A 256 7.03 1.33 3.78
C LEU A 256 5.75 1.34 4.61
N GLY A 257 5.57 0.35 5.47
CA GLY A 257 4.47 0.29 6.45
C GLY A 257 3.10 0.05 5.83
N ASP A 258 2.05 0.27 6.62
CA ASP A 258 0.65 0.03 6.25
C ASP A 258 0.07 1.17 5.39
N ARG A 259 0.80 1.57 4.34
CA ARG A 259 0.28 2.52 3.36
C ARG A 259 -0.89 1.87 2.65
N GLU A 260 -2.07 2.44 2.86
CA GLU A 260 -3.34 1.91 2.33
C GLU A 260 -3.31 1.71 0.79
N ASN A 261 -2.56 2.52 0.02
CA ASN A 261 -2.43 2.40 -1.44
C ASN A 261 -1.45 1.29 -1.88
N LEU A 262 -0.60 0.81 -0.97
CA LEU A 262 0.23 -0.37 -1.14
C LEU A 262 -0.35 -1.58 -0.40
N GLY A 263 -1.63 -1.50 0.03
CA GLY A 263 -2.24 -2.53 0.86
C GLY A 263 -2.05 -3.92 0.27
N LYS A 264 -2.23 -4.06 -1.05
CA LYS A 264 -2.07 -5.31 -1.82
C LYS A 264 -0.66 -5.90 -1.89
N VAL A 265 0.36 -5.14 -1.49
CA VAL A 265 1.77 -5.52 -1.61
C VAL A 265 2.26 -6.16 -0.32
N TYR A 266 2.56 -7.45 -0.39
CA TYR A 266 3.07 -8.21 0.74
C TYR A 266 4.56 -7.95 0.97
N SER A 267 5.38 -8.11 -0.07
CA SER A 267 6.84 -8.02 0.00
C SER A 267 7.43 -7.33 -1.23
N ILE A 268 8.62 -6.73 -1.06
CA ILE A 268 9.39 -6.10 -2.14
C ILE A 268 10.88 -6.41 -1.92
N PHE A 269 11.50 -7.16 -2.82
CA PHE A 269 12.92 -7.52 -2.73
C PHE A 269 13.71 -6.94 -3.91
N PRO A 270 14.64 -6.01 -3.65
CA PRO A 270 15.62 -5.56 -4.64
C PRO A 270 16.59 -6.68 -5.01
N SER A 271 17.01 -6.72 -6.26
CA SER A 271 18.02 -7.63 -6.81
C SER A 271 18.56 -7.07 -8.13
N VAL A 272 19.49 -7.78 -8.77
CA VAL A 272 19.90 -7.50 -10.15
C VAL A 272 19.78 -8.73 -11.03
N GLU A 273 19.31 -8.55 -12.26
CA GLU A 273 19.13 -9.61 -13.26
C GLU A 273 19.82 -9.26 -14.58
N LYS A 274 20.35 -10.29 -15.25
CA LYS A 274 20.89 -10.16 -16.61
C LYS A 274 19.74 -10.22 -17.59
N MET A 275 19.61 -9.22 -18.44
CA MET A 275 18.59 -9.19 -19.49
C MET A 275 19.22 -8.63 -20.77
N ASP A 276 19.14 -9.41 -21.84
CA ASP A 276 19.91 -9.21 -23.07
C ASP A 276 21.43 -9.10 -22.79
N ASP A 277 22.06 -8.01 -23.21
CA ASP A 277 23.49 -7.73 -23.06
C ASP A 277 23.79 -6.75 -21.90
N ASP A 278 22.84 -6.52 -20.99
CA ASP A 278 23.00 -5.57 -19.88
C ASP A 278 22.49 -6.09 -18.53
N LEU A 279 22.86 -5.40 -17.45
CA LEU A 279 22.42 -5.69 -16.09
C LEU A 279 21.35 -4.70 -15.63
N TRP A 280 20.23 -5.24 -15.13
CA TRP A 280 19.08 -4.45 -14.70
C TRP A 280 18.85 -4.59 -13.20
N GLY A 281 18.43 -3.50 -12.57
CA GLY A 281 17.90 -3.51 -11.21
C GLY A 281 16.50 -4.06 -11.24
N VAL A 282 16.17 -4.96 -10.32
CA VAL A 282 14.88 -5.62 -10.25
C VAL A 282 14.29 -5.46 -8.86
N PHE A 283 13.03 -5.01 -8.80
CA PHE A 283 12.21 -5.08 -7.61
C PHE A 283 11.17 -6.19 -7.79
N GLU A 284 11.41 -7.34 -7.17
CA GLU A 284 10.45 -8.44 -7.13
C GLU A 284 9.41 -8.15 -6.03
N CYS A 285 8.17 -7.90 -6.45
CA CYS A 285 7.04 -7.62 -5.59
C CYS A 285 6.14 -8.84 -5.52
N GLU A 286 5.70 -9.22 -4.32
CA GLU A 286 4.67 -10.24 -4.14
C GLU A 286 3.37 -9.57 -3.69
N VAL A 287 2.29 -9.84 -4.40
CA VAL A 287 0.95 -9.27 -4.14
C VAL A 287 -0.05 -10.39 -3.90
N TYR A 288 -1.01 -10.15 -3.01
CA TYR A 288 -2.05 -11.15 -2.72
C TYR A 288 -3.29 -11.02 -3.63
N ASP A 289 -3.38 -9.94 -4.40
CA ASP A 289 -4.45 -9.70 -5.40
C ASP A 289 -3.91 -8.85 -6.56
N GLU A 290 -4.65 -8.78 -7.67
CA GLU A 290 -4.26 -7.95 -8.82
C GLU A 290 -4.27 -6.47 -8.47
N LEU A 291 -3.22 -5.77 -8.88
CA LEU A 291 -3.13 -4.32 -8.78
C LEU A 291 -3.89 -3.71 -9.95
N ASP A 292 -4.82 -2.81 -9.64
CA ASP A 292 -5.41 -1.96 -10.68
C ASP A 292 -4.38 -0.93 -11.17
N SER A 293 -4.70 -0.19 -12.24
CA SER A 293 -3.75 0.74 -12.86
C SER A 293 -3.27 1.84 -11.91
N TYR A 294 -4.12 2.27 -10.96
CA TYR A 294 -3.77 3.29 -9.98
C TYR A 294 -2.87 2.72 -8.88
N GLU A 295 -3.17 1.51 -8.41
CA GLU A 295 -2.35 0.77 -7.44
C GLU A 295 -0.97 0.41 -8.01
N LEU A 296 -0.91 -0.01 -9.28
CA LEU A 296 0.33 -0.33 -9.98
C LEU A 296 1.23 0.91 -10.12
N GLU A 297 0.65 2.05 -10.50
CA GLU A 297 1.40 3.30 -10.64
C GLU A 297 1.82 3.88 -9.27
N ALA A 298 0.99 3.72 -8.24
CA ALA A 298 1.37 4.06 -6.87
C ALA A 298 2.58 3.23 -6.40
N LEU A 299 2.60 1.93 -6.69
CA LEU A 299 3.75 1.06 -6.41
C LEU A 299 4.98 1.49 -7.22
N ARG A 300 4.84 1.74 -8.52
CA ARG A 300 5.95 2.21 -9.38
C ARG A 300 6.56 3.52 -8.85
N SER A 301 5.71 4.47 -8.48
CA SER A 301 6.15 5.74 -7.91
C SER A 301 6.91 5.54 -6.60
N GLU A 302 6.46 4.61 -5.74
CA GLU A 302 7.16 4.32 -4.50
C GLU A 302 8.51 3.66 -4.76
N LEU A 303 8.55 2.64 -5.62
CA LEU A 303 9.79 1.95 -6.00
C LEU A 303 10.80 2.90 -6.65
N SER A 304 10.33 3.85 -7.47
CA SER A 304 11.17 4.89 -8.05
C SER A 304 11.77 5.81 -6.99
N GLY A 305 11.00 6.18 -5.96
CA GLY A 305 11.51 6.91 -4.80
C GLY A 305 12.54 6.10 -4.00
N GLN A 306 12.29 4.79 -3.81
CA GLN A 306 13.24 3.90 -3.15
C GLN A 306 14.54 3.73 -3.94
N ALA A 307 14.46 3.72 -5.27
CA ALA A 307 15.60 3.67 -6.16
C ALA A 307 16.48 4.94 -6.06
N SER A 308 15.87 6.13 -5.91
CA SER A 308 16.59 7.40 -5.98
C SER A 308 17.12 7.95 -4.66
N ASP A 309 16.35 7.85 -3.56
CA ASP A 309 16.61 8.58 -2.29
C ASP A 309 16.22 7.73 -1.05
N GLY A 310 16.01 6.43 -1.26
CA GLY A 310 15.55 5.50 -0.22
C GLY A 310 16.57 4.41 0.08
N TRP A 311 16.09 3.17 0.23
CA TRP A 311 16.95 2.03 0.53
C TRP A 311 18.12 1.88 -0.47
N CYS A 312 17.87 2.13 -1.77
CA CYS A 312 18.90 1.98 -2.80
C CYS A 312 19.98 3.07 -2.76
N GLU A 313 19.66 4.28 -2.30
CA GLU A 313 20.68 5.33 -2.10
C GLU A 313 21.66 4.90 -1.00
N GLY A 314 21.15 4.35 0.10
CA GLY A 314 21.97 3.80 1.18
C GLY A 314 22.82 2.61 0.74
N PHE A 315 22.32 1.79 -0.19
CA PHE A 315 23.06 0.69 -0.80
C PHE A 315 24.15 1.19 -1.76
N GLU A 316 23.88 2.23 -2.55
CA GLU A 316 24.83 2.82 -3.50
C GLU A 316 26.14 3.26 -2.81
N GLN A 317 26.08 3.67 -1.54
CA GLN A 317 27.25 4.05 -0.75
C GLN A 317 28.12 2.87 -0.28
N ARG A 318 27.76 1.63 -0.62
CA ARG A 318 28.47 0.42 -0.22
C ARG A 318 29.39 -0.06 -1.34
N GLU A 319 30.68 -0.16 -1.01
CA GLU A 319 31.68 -0.78 -1.86
C GLU A 319 31.42 -2.29 -1.99
N ILE A 320 31.43 -2.79 -3.21
CA ILE A 320 31.34 -4.21 -3.55
C ILE A 320 32.66 -4.62 -4.19
N GLU A 321 33.49 -5.40 -3.49
CA GLU A 321 34.68 -6.01 -4.06
C GLU A 321 34.27 -7.18 -4.96
N THR A 322 34.76 -7.17 -6.19
CA THR A 322 34.56 -8.23 -7.17
C THR A 322 35.91 -8.75 -7.67
N ASP A 323 36.00 -10.06 -7.92
CA ASP A 323 37.25 -10.68 -8.38
C ASP A 323 37.68 -10.18 -9.77
N ASP A 324 36.71 -9.87 -10.64
CA ASP A 324 36.95 -9.55 -12.06
C ASP A 324 36.86 -8.04 -12.39
N CYS A 325 36.18 -7.25 -11.56
CA CYS A 325 35.83 -5.85 -11.85
C CYS A 325 36.23 -4.89 -10.72
N GLY A 326 37.07 -5.32 -9.77
CA GLY A 326 37.53 -4.49 -8.65
C GLY A 326 36.38 -3.97 -7.79
N LYS A 327 36.54 -2.74 -7.29
CA LYS A 327 35.59 -2.07 -6.38
C LYS A 327 34.47 -1.40 -7.14
N LEU A 328 33.24 -1.87 -6.93
CA LEU A 328 32.03 -1.38 -7.59
C LEU A 328 31.11 -0.62 -6.62
N TYR A 329 30.40 0.35 -7.18
CA TYR A 329 29.24 1.01 -6.57
C TYR A 329 28.07 0.91 -7.55
N VAL A 330 26.89 0.54 -7.03
CA VAL A 330 25.72 0.23 -7.84
C VAL A 330 24.57 1.16 -7.44
N SER A 331 24.18 2.02 -8.36
CA SER A 331 22.97 2.84 -8.23
C SER A 331 21.83 2.21 -9.02
N PHE A 332 20.67 2.10 -8.37
CA PHE A 332 19.40 1.72 -9.01
C PHE A 332 18.75 2.89 -9.76
N TYR A 333 19.40 4.06 -9.75
CA TYR A 333 18.94 5.30 -10.34
C TYR A 333 20.06 6.03 -11.10
N GLY A 334 19.73 7.13 -11.78
CA GLY A 334 20.73 8.02 -12.39
C GLY A 334 21.30 7.60 -13.74
N ALA A 335 20.86 6.47 -14.31
CA ALA A 335 21.16 6.11 -15.70
C ALA A 335 20.48 7.06 -16.71
N PRO A 336 21.02 7.24 -17.92
CA PRO A 336 20.35 8.03 -18.96
C PRO A 336 18.99 7.45 -19.35
N ASN A 337 17.99 8.32 -19.57
CA ASN A 337 16.61 7.92 -19.91
C ASN A 337 15.99 6.92 -18.91
N TRP A 338 16.36 7.04 -17.63
CA TRP A 338 15.88 6.15 -16.59
C TRP A 338 14.35 6.14 -16.54
N SER A 339 13.78 4.94 -16.63
CA SER A 339 12.37 4.67 -16.40
C SER A 339 12.25 3.29 -15.77
N MET A 340 11.31 3.17 -14.84
CA MET A 340 10.98 1.89 -14.24
C MET A 340 9.84 1.25 -15.02
N LYS A 341 10.02 0.00 -15.44
CA LYS A 341 9.07 -0.74 -16.29
C LYS A 341 8.70 -2.09 -15.67
N THR A 342 7.48 -2.55 -15.87
CA THR A 342 7.11 -3.93 -15.54
C THR A 342 7.70 -4.90 -16.57
N GLU A 343 7.70 -6.19 -16.26
CA GLU A 343 8.12 -7.24 -17.21
C GLU A 343 7.35 -7.18 -18.54
N GLU A 344 6.07 -6.83 -18.51
CA GLU A 344 5.22 -6.69 -19.69
C GLU A 344 5.60 -5.47 -20.55
N GLU A 345 6.07 -4.39 -19.92
CA GLU A 345 6.39 -3.11 -20.58
C GLU A 345 7.79 -3.10 -21.22
N ILE A 346 8.71 -3.95 -20.74
CA ILE A 346 10.10 -4.00 -21.23
C ILE A 346 10.20 -4.37 -22.71
N ASN A 347 9.31 -5.24 -23.18
CA ASN A 347 9.31 -5.70 -24.56
C ASN A 347 8.55 -4.75 -25.51
N ILE A 348 8.01 -3.65 -25.01
CA ILE A 348 7.27 -2.65 -25.79
C ILE A 348 8.21 -1.47 -26.09
N PRO A 349 8.48 -1.14 -27.37
CA PRO A 349 9.27 0.04 -27.72
C PRO A 349 8.64 1.32 -27.16
N ASP A 350 9.46 2.25 -26.63
CA ASP A 350 9.00 3.54 -26.05
C ASP A 350 8.11 4.38 -26.97
N THR A 351 8.12 4.09 -28.28
CA THR A 351 7.32 4.76 -29.30
C THR A 351 5.86 4.32 -29.32
N GLU A 352 5.51 3.15 -28.77
CA GLU A 352 4.13 2.64 -28.75
C GLU A 352 3.41 2.94 -27.42
N VAL A 353 4.15 3.16 -26.32
CA VAL A 353 3.57 3.49 -25.00
C VAL A 353 2.87 4.86 -25.01
N GLN A 354 3.35 5.81 -25.81
CA GLN A 354 2.67 7.10 -26.02
C GLN A 354 1.45 7.03 -26.95
N SER A 355 1.21 5.90 -27.64
CA SER A 355 0.15 5.77 -28.65
C SER A 355 -1.12 5.06 -28.17
N LEU A 356 -1.14 4.56 -26.93
CA LEU A 356 -2.33 3.91 -26.35
C LEU A 356 -3.23 4.88 -25.57
N ASP A 357 -2.82 6.13 -25.35
CA ASP A 357 -3.63 7.15 -24.63
C ASP A 357 -4.33 8.17 -25.56
N ASP A 358 -4.07 8.12 -26.87
CA ASP A 358 -4.71 9.02 -27.85
C ASP A 358 -5.42 8.24 -28.98
N GLY A 359 -6.61 7.73 -28.64
CA GLY A 359 -7.76 7.74 -29.53
C GLY A 359 -7.82 6.72 -30.67
N ASP A 360 -8.75 5.77 -30.55
CA ASP A 360 -9.59 5.41 -31.69
C ASP A 360 -11.04 5.12 -31.27
N ILE A 361 -11.82 6.19 -31.10
CA ILE A 361 -13.26 6.16 -31.39
C ILE A 361 -13.49 7.19 -32.49
N SER A 362 -13.29 6.74 -33.72
CA SER A 362 -13.79 7.43 -34.91
C SER A 362 -14.73 6.50 -35.71
N MET A 363 -15.99 6.40 -35.26
CA MET A 363 -17.22 6.53 -36.07
C MET A 363 -18.49 6.22 -35.27
#